data_AF-A0A368U2M3-F1
#
_entry.id   AF-A0A368U2M3-F1
#
_cell.length_a   1.000
_cell.length_b   1.000
_cell.length_c   1.000
_cell.angle_alpha   90.00
_cell.angle_beta   90.00
_cell.angle_gamma   90.00
#
_symmetry.space_group_name_H-M   'P 1'
#
loop_
_entity.id
_entity.type
_entity.pdbx_description
1 polymer ?
#
loop_
_entity_poly.entity_id
_entity_poly.type
_entity_poly.pdbx_seq_one_letter_code
_entity_poly.pdbx_strand_id
1 'polypeptide(L)'
;MRRAFSIDIGIDNLVALVSNQPDYRPVLIKGKVIKSINAMYNKNKAGLAKKGKQKHIPSKVRKRYCALHDYFHKVSHWIVSECLRTRTDHIIIGRNPGWKQNVNTGKVNNQTFATIPHAKLIEMIRYKADEMGIAVTLIEESYTSKASALDLDIWMRFLPMKKDGWKNTG
;
A
#
# COMPACT_ATOMS: atom_id res chain seq x y z
N MET A 1 1.27 1.16 25.73
CA MET A 1 1.91 0.88 24.43
C MET A 1 1.12 1.57 23.34
N ARG A 2 1.76 2.33 22.45
CA ARG A 2 1.09 2.99 21.32
C ARG A 2 0.56 1.92 20.36
N ARG A 3 -0.70 2.00 19.94
CA ARG A 3 -1.32 1.01 19.04
C ARG A 3 -0.93 1.34 17.61
N ALA A 4 -0.30 0.40 16.93
CA ALA A 4 0.23 0.60 15.59
C ALA A 4 -0.15 -0.55 14.66
N PHE A 5 -0.47 -0.20 13.41
CA PHE A 5 -0.51 -1.15 12.31
C PHE A 5 0.76 -1.04 11.48
N SER A 6 1.32 -2.19 11.11
CA SER A 6 2.35 -2.27 10.08
C SER A 6 1.72 -2.84 8.81
N ILE A 7 2.01 -2.18 7.69
CA ILE A 7 1.46 -2.48 6.38
C ILE A 7 2.61 -2.74 5.42
N ASP A 8 2.63 -3.93 4.84
CA ASP A 8 3.42 -4.23 3.65
C ASP A 8 2.52 -4.17 2.40
N ILE A 9 3.03 -3.56 1.33
CA ILE A 9 2.30 -3.37 0.07
C ILE A 9 3.00 -4.17 -1.04
N GLY A 10 2.30 -5.19 -1.55
CA GLY A 10 2.82 -6.12 -2.55
C GLY A 10 1.93 -6.28 -3.78
N ILE A 11 2.31 -7.22 -4.66
CA ILE A 11 1.61 -7.51 -5.92
C ILE A 11 0.54 -8.61 -5.73
N ASP A 12 0.91 -9.72 -5.08
CA ASP A 12 0.01 -10.86 -4.87
C ASP A 12 -0.97 -10.62 -3.72
N ASN A 13 -0.41 -10.19 -2.58
CA ASN A 13 -1.14 -9.56 -1.50
C ASN A 13 -0.92 -8.05 -1.64
N LEU A 14 -1.98 -7.33 -2.01
CA LEU A 14 -1.91 -5.88 -2.19
C LEU A 14 -1.53 -5.18 -0.88
N VAL A 15 -2.10 -5.66 0.23
CA VAL A 15 -1.82 -5.18 1.58
C VAL A 15 -1.73 -6.39 2.49
N ALA A 16 -0.64 -6.47 3.25
CA ALA A 16 -0.54 -7.30 4.44
C ALA A 16 -0.49 -6.38 5.65
N LEU A 17 -1.54 -6.44 6.47
CA LEU A 17 -1.70 -5.60 7.65
C LEU A 17 -1.54 -6.46 8.90
N VAL A 18 -0.60 -6.07 9.76
CA VAL A 18 -0.35 -6.66 11.07
C VAL A 18 -0.46 -5.58 12.14
N SER A 19 -0.75 -5.98 13.38
CA SER A 19 -0.92 -5.08 14.50
C SER A 19 -0.06 -5.53 15.67
N ASN A 20 0.36 -4.58 16.50
CA ASN A 20 1.01 -4.88 17.77
C ASN A 20 0.03 -5.19 18.91
N GLN A 21 -1.27 -5.25 18.62
CA GLN A 21 -2.30 -5.64 19.57
C GLN A 21 -2.43 -7.17 19.61
N PRO A 22 -2.40 -7.81 20.81
CA PRO A 22 -2.31 -9.27 20.93
C PRO A 22 -3.49 -10.01 20.31
N ASP A 23 -4.69 -9.43 20.33
CA ASP A 23 -5.91 -10.07 19.84
C ASP A 23 -6.23 -9.75 18.37
N TYR A 24 -5.37 -8.99 17.68
CA TYR A 24 -5.62 -8.58 16.31
C TYR A 24 -5.09 -9.63 15.33
N ARG A 25 -5.98 -10.19 14.51
CA ARG A 25 -5.61 -11.13 13.46
C ARG A 25 -5.07 -10.39 12.24
N PRO A 26 -3.91 -10.78 11.69
CA PRO A 26 -3.39 -10.23 10.45
C PRO A 26 -4.42 -10.26 9.31
N VAL A 27 -4.44 -9.21 8.50
CA VAL A 27 -5.35 -9.10 7.35
C VAL A 27 -4.55 -9.06 6.05
N LEU A 28 -4.98 -9.88 5.09
CA LEU A 28 -4.44 -9.91 3.73
C LEU A 28 -5.50 -9.45 2.73
N ILE A 29 -5.23 -8.34 2.04
CA ILE A 29 -6.03 -7.86 0.92
C ILE A 29 -5.42 -8.39 -0.37
N LYS A 30 -6.14 -9.28 -1.06
CA LYS A 30 -5.63 -9.94 -2.28
C LYS A 30 -5.51 -8.96 -3.46
N GLY A 31 -4.39 -8.99 -4.16
CA GLY A 31 -4.13 -8.21 -5.39
C GLY A 31 -4.81 -8.76 -6.66
N LYS A 32 -5.60 -9.84 -6.56
CA LYS A 32 -6.29 -10.48 -7.71
C LYS A 32 -7.18 -9.51 -8.48
N VAL A 33 -7.77 -8.52 -7.80
CA VAL A 33 -8.59 -7.47 -8.44
C VAL A 33 -7.75 -6.65 -9.43
N ILE A 34 -6.54 -6.24 -9.03
CA ILE A 34 -5.61 -5.50 -9.90
C ILE A 34 -5.20 -6.36 -11.10
N LYS A 35 -4.87 -7.64 -10.87
CA LYS A 35 -4.55 -8.59 -11.94
C LYS A 35 -5.70 -8.71 -12.95
N SER A 36 -6.95 -8.80 -12.48
CA SER A 36 -8.13 -8.87 -13.34
C SER A 36 -8.34 -7.61 -14.18
N ILE A 37 -8.23 -6.43 -13.57
CA ILE A 37 -8.32 -5.12 -14.26
C ILE A 37 -7.25 -5.03 -15.36
N ASN A 38 -6.03 -5.46 -15.06
CA ASN A 38 -4.92 -5.46 -16.00
C ASN A 38 -5.13 -6.47 -17.15
N ALA A 39 -5.61 -7.68 -16.86
CA ALA A 39 -5.92 -8.69 -17.87
C ALA A 39 -7.01 -8.20 -18.83
N MET A 40 -8.05 -7.55 -18.31
CA MET A 40 -9.11 -6.93 -19.12
C MET A 40 -8.56 -5.83 -20.03
N TYR A 41 -7.68 -4.97 -19.51
CA TYR A 41 -7.01 -3.95 -20.33
C TYR A 41 -6.17 -4.56 -21.45
N ASN A 42 -5.36 -5.57 -21.14
CA ASN A 42 -4.50 -6.25 -22.13
C ASN A 42 -5.34 -6.92 -23.23
N LYS A 43 -6.43 -7.63 -22.86
CA LYS A 43 -7.37 -8.22 -23.82
C LYS A 43 -7.98 -7.16 -24.75
N ASN A 44 -8.41 -6.03 -24.19
CA ASN A 44 -8.96 -4.91 -24.97
C ASN A 44 -7.92 -4.29 -25.91
N LYS A 45 -6.69 -4.06 -25.43
CA LYS A 45 -5.59 -3.51 -26.23
C LYS A 45 -5.25 -4.42 -27.42
N ALA A 46 -5.10 -5.71 -27.19
CA ALA A 46 -4.85 -6.69 -28.24
C ALA A 46 -5.99 -6.75 -29.27
N GLY A 47 -7.25 -6.74 -28.81
CA GLY A 47 -8.41 -6.71 -29.69
C GLY A 47 -8.51 -5.44 -30.55
N LEU A 48 -8.12 -4.28 -30.01
CA LEU A 48 -8.08 -3.02 -30.75
C LEU A 48 -6.94 -2.99 -31.77
N ALA A 49 -5.76 -3.52 -31.42
CA ALA A 49 -4.62 -3.63 -32.32
C ALA A 49 -4.96 -4.48 -33.55
N LYS A 50 -5.56 -5.66 -33.33
CA LYS A 50 -6.03 -6.54 -34.43
C LYS A 50 -7.02 -5.88 -35.39
N LYS A 51 -7.80 -4.91 -34.89
CA LYS A 51 -8.82 -4.20 -35.69
C LYS A 51 -8.31 -2.87 -36.27
N GLY A 52 -7.02 -2.54 -36.13
CA GLY A 52 -6.49 -1.24 -36.54
C GLY A 52 -7.06 -0.04 -35.77
N LYS A 53 -7.69 -0.27 -34.61
CA LYS A 53 -8.49 0.72 -33.85
C LYS A 53 -7.69 1.35 -32.70
N GLN A 54 -6.43 1.69 -32.95
CA GLN A 54 -5.50 2.20 -31.93
C GLN A 54 -5.97 3.52 -31.28
N LYS A 55 -6.74 4.35 -32.01
CA LYS A 55 -7.36 5.59 -31.49
C LYS A 55 -8.25 5.39 -30.25
N HIS A 56 -8.74 4.17 -30.00
CA HIS A 56 -9.57 3.87 -28.82
C HIS A 56 -8.77 3.41 -27.60
N ILE A 57 -7.45 3.23 -27.71
CA ILE A 57 -6.58 2.82 -26.59
C ILE A 57 -6.65 3.81 -25.41
N PRO A 58 -6.63 5.15 -25.60
CA PRO A 58 -6.70 6.11 -24.49
C PRO A 58 -7.96 5.94 -23.61
N SER A 59 -9.11 5.67 -24.21
CA SER A 59 -10.36 5.35 -23.49
C SER A 59 -10.20 4.12 -22.58
N LYS A 60 -9.51 3.08 -23.06
CA LYS A 60 -9.25 1.87 -22.27
C LYS A 60 -8.24 2.10 -21.15
N VAL A 61 -7.25 2.97 -21.38
CA VAL A 61 -6.31 3.42 -20.34
C VAL A 61 -7.06 4.15 -19.24
N ARG A 62 -7.93 5.12 -19.58
CA ARG A 62 -8.76 5.84 -18.60
C ARG A 62 -9.66 4.90 -17.80
N LYS A 63 -10.33 3.96 -18.46
CA LYS A 63 -11.18 2.96 -17.79
C LYS A 63 -10.39 2.10 -16.80
N ARG A 64 -9.18 1.65 -17.20
CA ARG A 64 -8.26 0.91 -16.31
C ARG A 64 -7.87 1.77 -15.10
N TYR A 65 -7.49 3.02 -15.33
CA TYR A 65 -7.11 3.96 -14.28
C TYR A 65 -8.24 4.16 -13.28
N CYS A 66 -9.46 4.50 -13.74
CA CYS A 66 -10.62 4.68 -12.87
C CYS A 66 -10.93 3.44 -12.02
N ALA A 67 -10.84 2.24 -12.60
CA ALA A 67 -11.09 0.99 -11.88
C ALA A 67 -10.04 0.72 -10.79
N LEU A 68 -8.76 0.96 -11.08
CA LEU A 68 -7.69 0.85 -10.07
C LEU A 68 -7.85 1.91 -8.97
N HIS A 69 -8.17 3.14 -9.36
CA HIS A 69 -8.38 4.26 -8.45
C HIS A 69 -9.53 4.00 -7.48
N ASP A 70 -10.69 3.57 -7.98
CA ASP A 70 -11.84 3.16 -7.16
C ASP A 70 -11.46 2.05 -6.16
N TYR A 71 -10.73 1.04 -6.63
CA TYR A 71 -10.28 -0.04 -5.75
C TYR A 71 -9.35 0.47 -4.65
N PHE A 72 -8.40 1.36 -4.97
CA PHE A 72 -7.53 1.97 -3.97
C PHE A 72 -8.26 2.89 -3.00
N HIS A 73 -9.32 3.58 -3.43
CA HIS A 73 -10.17 4.32 -2.51
C HIS A 73 -10.85 3.39 -1.50
N LYS A 74 -11.37 2.25 -1.96
CA LYS A 74 -12.00 1.25 -1.08
C LYS A 74 -11.00 0.66 -0.09
N VAL A 75 -9.82 0.27 -0.56
CA VAL A 75 -8.76 -0.30 0.29
C VAL A 75 -8.26 0.70 1.33
N SER A 76 -7.89 1.91 0.90
CA SER A 76 -7.41 2.96 1.83
C SER A 76 -8.47 3.36 2.85
N HIS A 77 -9.75 3.47 2.44
CA HIS A 77 -10.84 3.73 3.37
C HIS A 77 -10.99 2.60 4.38
N TRP A 78 -10.97 1.34 3.92
CA TRP A 78 -11.05 0.19 4.81
C TRP A 78 -9.91 0.18 5.84
N ILE A 79 -8.67 0.47 5.44
CA ILE A 79 -7.50 0.54 6.35
C ILE A 79 -7.73 1.60 7.43
N VAL A 80 -8.18 2.80 7.06
CA VAL A 80 -8.41 3.89 8.02
C VAL A 80 -9.59 3.56 8.95
N SER A 81 -10.68 3.02 8.41
CA SER A 81 -11.81 2.55 9.22
C SER A 81 -11.40 1.45 10.20
N GLU A 82 -10.50 0.57 9.80
CA GLU A 82 -9.95 -0.48 10.65
C GLU A 82 -9.07 0.09 11.78
N CYS A 83 -8.31 1.16 11.50
CA CYS A 83 -7.56 1.89 12.51
C CYS A 83 -8.51 2.49 13.56
N LEU A 84 -9.58 3.17 13.12
CA LEU A 84 -10.59 3.74 14.00
C LEU A 84 -11.28 2.68 14.86
N ARG A 85 -11.68 1.56 14.23
CA ARG A 85 -12.33 0.42 14.91
C ARG A 85 -11.46 -0.17 16.02
N THR A 86 -10.14 -0.21 15.82
CA THR A 86 -9.17 -0.81 16.75
C THR A 86 -8.48 0.21 17.66
N ARG A 87 -8.86 1.48 17.57
CA ARG A 87 -8.23 2.61 18.27
C ARG A 87 -6.71 2.69 18.00
N THR A 88 -6.32 2.40 16.77
CA THR A 88 -4.93 2.49 16.28
C THR A 88 -4.66 3.92 15.82
N ASP A 89 -3.59 4.53 16.32
CA ASP A 89 -3.24 5.94 16.07
C ASP A 89 -2.02 6.12 15.16
N HIS A 90 -1.43 5.00 14.72
CA HIS A 90 -0.22 5.00 13.91
C HIS A 90 -0.26 3.89 12.86
N ILE A 91 0.06 4.24 11.62
CA ILE A 91 0.27 3.31 10.51
C ILE A 91 1.73 3.41 10.10
N ILE A 92 2.39 2.27 10.02
CA ILE A 92 3.75 2.17 9.49
C ILE A 92 3.65 1.41 8.17
N ILE A 93 4.22 1.97 7.10
CA ILE A 93 4.17 1.35 5.76
C ILE A 93 5.60 1.00 5.34
N GLY A 94 5.85 -0.28 5.13
CA GLY A 94 7.06 -0.79 4.49
C GLY A 94 7.09 -0.39 3.02
N ARG A 95 8.18 0.25 2.59
CA ARG A 95 8.44 0.57 1.19
C ARG A 95 9.66 -0.19 0.73
N ASN A 96 9.45 -1.14 -0.18
CA ASN A 96 10.56 -1.82 -0.82
C ASN A 96 11.16 -0.93 -1.92
N PRO A 97 12.46 -0.54 -1.85
CA PRO A 97 13.13 0.18 -2.94
C PRO A 97 13.12 -0.63 -4.25
N GLY A 98 12.99 -1.96 -4.16
CA GLY A 98 12.79 -2.92 -5.25
C GLY A 98 11.47 -2.79 -6.00
N TRP A 99 10.50 -1.96 -5.57
CA TRP A 99 9.32 -1.62 -6.38
C TRP A 99 9.69 -0.96 -7.72
N LYS A 100 10.87 -0.33 -7.82
CA LYS A 100 11.45 0.15 -9.07
C LYS A 100 12.30 -0.89 -9.82
N GLN A 101 12.79 -1.95 -9.15
CA GLN A 101 13.79 -2.89 -9.69
C GLN A 101 13.28 -4.31 -10.00
N ASN A 102 12.20 -4.79 -9.37
CA ASN A 102 11.53 -6.07 -9.71
C ASN A 102 10.87 -6.08 -11.10
N VAL A 103 11.07 -4.99 -11.82
CA VAL A 103 10.92 -4.83 -13.25
C VAL A 103 11.75 -5.90 -14.01
N ASN A 104 12.89 -6.37 -13.49
CA ASN A 104 13.77 -7.27 -14.26
C ASN A 104 13.60 -8.78 -14.07
N THR A 105 12.64 -9.27 -13.28
CA THR A 105 12.51 -10.73 -13.02
C THR A 105 11.65 -11.48 -14.06
N GLY A 106 11.23 -10.82 -15.15
CA GLY A 106 10.61 -11.49 -16.30
C GLY A 106 9.82 -10.55 -17.22
N LYS A 107 10.08 -10.61 -18.53
CA LYS A 107 9.46 -9.77 -19.58
C LYS A 107 7.93 -9.69 -19.52
N VAL A 108 7.25 -10.74 -19.03
CA VAL A 108 5.78 -10.87 -19.04
C VAL A 108 5.10 -10.16 -17.84
N ASN A 109 5.68 -10.23 -16.64
CA ASN A 109 5.10 -9.56 -15.45
C ASN A 109 5.39 -8.06 -15.43
N ASN A 110 6.50 -7.67 -16.05
CA ASN A 110 7.04 -6.33 -15.97
C ASN A 110 6.18 -5.25 -16.67
N GLN A 111 5.67 -5.54 -17.88
CA GLN A 111 4.93 -4.55 -18.67
C GLN A 111 3.56 -4.15 -18.07
N THR A 112 3.11 -4.86 -17.04
CA THR A 112 1.75 -4.73 -16.52
C THR A 112 1.68 -3.91 -15.22
N PHE A 113 2.75 -3.88 -14.41
CA PHE A 113 2.77 -3.29 -13.07
C PHE A 113 3.75 -2.13 -12.86
N ALA A 114 4.70 -1.93 -13.78
CA ALA A 114 5.98 -1.29 -13.51
C ALA A 114 6.01 0.24 -13.32
N THR A 115 4.98 0.95 -12.83
CA THR A 115 5.27 2.36 -12.45
C THR A 115 4.39 3.07 -11.44
N ILE A 116 3.11 2.75 -11.24
CA ILE A 116 2.18 3.72 -10.60
C ILE A 116 1.28 3.21 -9.44
N PRO A 117 0.88 1.93 -9.30
CA PRO A 117 -0.24 1.61 -8.41
C PRO A 117 0.04 1.76 -6.90
N HIS A 118 1.23 1.39 -6.42
CA HIS A 118 1.53 1.38 -4.99
C HIS A 118 1.69 2.79 -4.40
N ALA A 119 2.33 3.70 -5.14
CA ALA A 119 2.49 5.09 -4.69
C ALA A 119 1.13 5.78 -4.50
N LYS A 120 0.18 5.54 -5.40
CA LYS A 120 -1.17 6.11 -5.30
C LYS A 120 -1.94 5.56 -4.11
N LEU A 121 -1.82 4.26 -3.83
CA LEU A 121 -2.44 3.67 -2.64
C LEU A 121 -1.87 4.27 -1.35
N ILE A 122 -0.54 4.45 -1.26
CA ILE A 122 0.12 5.07 -0.10
C ILE A 122 -0.36 6.51 0.09
N GLU A 123 -0.39 7.30 -0.98
CA GLU A 123 -0.91 8.68 -0.95
C GLU A 123 -2.35 8.69 -0.42
N MET A 124 -3.19 7.75 -0.88
CA MET A 124 -4.57 7.63 -0.41
C MET A 124 -4.70 7.25 1.06
N ILE A 125 -3.85 6.36 1.54
CA ILE A 125 -3.81 6.02 2.97
C ILE A 125 -3.39 7.26 3.78
N ARG A 126 -2.35 7.98 3.32
CA ARG A 126 -1.82 9.15 4.02
C ARG A 126 -2.85 10.25 4.21
N TYR A 127 -3.50 10.73 3.14
CA TYR A 127 -4.43 11.85 3.30
C TYR A 127 -5.65 11.47 4.14
N LYS A 128 -6.19 10.24 3.99
CA LYS A 128 -7.34 9.80 4.79
C LYS A 128 -6.99 9.55 6.25
N ALA A 129 -5.78 9.08 6.52
CA ALA A 129 -5.30 8.90 7.89
C ALA A 129 -5.11 10.27 8.56
N ASP A 130 -4.54 11.24 7.84
CA ASP A 130 -4.34 12.61 8.31
C ASP A 130 -5.66 13.30 8.67
N GLU A 131 -6.68 13.18 7.82
CA GLU A 131 -8.05 13.66 8.08
C GLU A 131 -8.65 13.10 9.39
N MET A 132 -8.18 11.94 9.85
CA MET A 132 -8.65 11.25 11.05
C MET A 132 -7.68 11.34 12.23
N GLY A 133 -6.60 12.13 12.10
CA GLY A 133 -5.57 12.28 13.13
C GLY A 133 -4.70 11.05 13.35
N ILE A 134 -4.62 10.14 12.38
CA ILE A 134 -3.79 8.93 12.41
C ILE A 134 -2.44 9.24 11.75
N ALA A 135 -1.36 9.03 12.50
CA ALA A 135 -0.02 9.28 11.98
C ALA A 135 0.42 8.19 11.00
N VAL A 136 1.10 8.55 9.91
CA VAL A 136 1.64 7.59 8.93
C VAL A 136 3.15 7.75 8.76
N THR A 137 3.90 6.68 8.98
CA THR A 137 5.35 6.63 8.80
C THR A 137 5.71 5.68 7.66
N LEU A 138 6.57 6.13 6.73
CA LEU A 138 7.11 5.29 5.65
C LEU A 138 8.50 4.81 6.06
N ILE A 139 8.78 3.50 5.94
CA ILE A 139 10.10 2.92 6.22
C ILE A 139 10.65 2.27 4.96
N GLU A 140 11.92 2.54 4.61
CA GLU A 140 12.60 1.85 3.51
C GLU A 140 13.11 0.47 3.97
N GLU A 141 12.67 -0.60 3.29
CA GLU A 141 12.99 -1.99 3.65
C GLU A 141 14.43 -2.42 3.34
N SER A 142 15.29 -1.51 2.83
CA SER A 142 16.73 -1.80 2.64
C SER A 142 17.42 -2.21 3.96
N TYR A 143 16.81 -1.89 5.11
CA TYR A 143 17.29 -2.22 6.44
C TYR A 143 16.70 -3.50 7.07
N THR A 144 15.59 -4.04 6.56
CA THR A 144 14.84 -5.13 7.22
C THR A 144 15.09 -6.52 6.63
N SER A 145 15.80 -6.64 5.50
CA SER A 145 16.10 -7.93 4.86
C SER A 145 17.01 -8.88 5.69
N LYS A 146 17.56 -8.41 6.81
CA LYS A 146 18.33 -9.22 7.78
C LYS A 146 17.61 -9.53 9.08
N ALA A 147 16.39 -9.02 9.29
CA ALA A 147 15.71 -9.07 10.59
C ALA A 147 14.42 -9.91 10.60
N SER A 148 14.31 -10.94 9.75
CA SER A 148 13.16 -11.85 9.82
C SER A 148 13.30 -12.81 11.00
N ALA A 149 12.71 -12.42 12.15
CA ALA A 149 12.22 -13.29 13.24
C ALA A 149 11.79 -12.46 14.49
N LEU A 150 12.21 -11.19 14.61
CA LEU A 150 12.04 -10.36 15.81
C LEU A 150 11.43 -8.98 15.50
N ASP A 151 10.52 -8.91 14.52
CA ASP A 151 10.17 -7.64 13.87
C ASP A 151 9.42 -6.64 14.77
N LEU A 152 8.68 -7.09 15.80
CA LEU A 152 7.89 -6.20 16.67
C LEU A 152 8.73 -5.16 17.43
N ASP A 153 9.95 -5.51 17.85
CA ASP A 153 10.83 -4.61 18.62
C ASP A 153 11.44 -3.49 17.74
N ILE A 154 11.68 -3.78 16.47
CA ILE A 154 12.24 -2.80 15.52
C ILE A 154 11.22 -1.71 15.21
N TRP A 155 9.95 -2.09 15.01
CA TRP A 155 8.87 -1.12 14.74
C TRP A 155 8.62 -0.18 15.91
N MET A 156 8.85 -0.63 17.16
CA MET A 156 8.73 0.18 18.36
C MET A 156 9.75 1.33 18.41
N ARG A 157 10.90 1.19 17.75
CA ARG A 157 11.98 2.18 17.68
C ARG A 157 11.70 3.34 16.72
N PHE A 158 10.81 3.13 15.75
CA PHE A 158 10.43 4.15 14.75
C PHE A 158 9.17 4.93 15.11
N LEU A 159 8.49 4.56 16.20
CA LEU A 159 7.43 5.38 16.77
C LEU A 159 8.08 6.56 17.49
N PRO A 160 7.76 7.83 17.15
CA PRO A 160 8.26 8.95 17.93
C PRO A 160 7.72 8.80 19.36
N MET A 161 8.63 8.60 20.32
CA MET A 161 8.30 8.74 21.73
C MET A 161 7.83 10.19 21.93
N LYS A 162 6.61 10.39 22.44
CA LYS A 162 6.22 11.72 22.93
C LYS A 162 7.27 12.10 23.99
N LYS A 163 7.95 13.24 23.78
CA LYS A 163 8.64 13.90 24.88
C LYS A 163 7.55 14.44 25.81
N ASP A 164 7.23 13.69 26.85
CA ASP A 164 6.43 14.20 27.94
C ASP A 164 7.22 15.28 28.68
N GLY A 165 6.62 16.46 28.85
CA GLY A 165 6.92 17.43 29.90
C GLY A 165 8.27 18.15 29.88
N TRP A 166 8.31 19.34 29.27
CA TRP A 166 9.14 20.43 29.79
C TRP A 166 8.24 21.41 30.54
N LYS A 167 8.10 21.21 31.85
CA LYS A 167 7.81 22.32 32.76
C LYS A 167 9.15 22.93 33.12
N ASN A 168 9.30 24.23 32.88
CA ASN A 168 10.13 25.12 33.69
C ASN A 168 9.61 26.55 33.49
N THR A 169 8.72 26.95 34.39
CA THR A 169 8.56 28.35 34.81
C THR A 169 8.92 28.36 36.28
N GLY A 170 10.06 28.97 36.58
CA GLY A 170 10.70 29.09 37.88
C GLY A 170 12.07 29.69 37.67
#